data_AF-A0AAX3IDU4-F1
#
_entry.id   AF-A0AAX3IDU4-F1
#
_cell.length_a   1.000
_cell.length_b   1.000
_cell.length_c   1.000
_cell.angle_alpha   90.00
_cell.angle_beta   90.00
_cell.angle_gamma   90.00
#
_symmetry.space_group_name_H-M   'P 1'
#
loop_
_entity.id
_entity.type
_entity.pdbx_description
1 polymer ?
#
loop_
_entity_poly.entity_id
_entity_poly.type
_entity_poly.pdbx_seq_one_letter_code
_entity_poly.pdbx_strand_id
1 'polypeptide(L)'
;MVSAPVMSTLHAWMIIQRYLVAEGSAFSRVLDYSLKRRAALLRYLDGGAVLVDNNWAADQIRPLALGRKNWLFVGSLRSGKRAAALMLLIQFLY
;
A
#
# COMPACT_ATOMS: atom_id res chain seq x y z
N MET A 1 5.04 -1.55 -22.88
CA MET A 1 5.51 -1.16 -21.54
C MET A 1 6.67 -2.06 -21.13
N VAL A 2 7.82 -1.47 -20.80
CA VAL A 2 9.06 -2.20 -20.43
C VAL A 2 8.88 -3.06 -19.15
N SER A 3 7.91 -2.71 -18.29
CA SER A 3 7.68 -3.37 -17.00
C SER A 3 6.91 -4.70 -17.08
N ALA A 4 6.15 -4.95 -18.15
CA ALA A 4 5.35 -6.18 -18.31
C ALA A 4 6.19 -7.48 -18.31
N PRO A 5 7.30 -7.59 -19.08
CA PRO A 5 8.15 -8.79 -19.03
C PRO A 5 8.80 -8.98 -17.65
N VAL A 6 9.20 -7.90 -16.98
CA VAL A 6 9.78 -7.97 -15.62
C VAL A 6 8.78 -8.57 -14.62
N MET A 7 7.52 -8.14 -14.66
CA MET A 7 6.49 -8.69 -13.77
C MET A 7 6.15 -10.16 -14.09
N SER A 8 6.22 -10.57 -15.35
CA SER A 8 6.08 -11.98 -15.73
C SER A 8 7.21 -12.84 -15.15
N THR A 9 8.46 -12.37 -15.26
CA THR A 9 9.62 -13.07 -14.68
C THR A 9 9.54 -13.15 -13.16
N LEU A 10 9.16 -12.04 -12.50
CA LEU A 10 8.96 -12.00 -11.05
C LEU A 10 7.88 -13.00 -10.61
N HIS A 11 6.77 -13.07 -11.36
CA HIS A 11 5.68 -14.00 -11.05
C HIS A 11 6.13 -15.46 -11.17
N ALA A 12 6.84 -15.81 -12.25
CA ALA A 12 7.40 -17.16 -12.41
C ALA A 12 8.35 -17.51 -11.26
N TRP A 13 9.22 -16.56 -10.88
CA TRP A 13 10.11 -16.74 -9.75
C TRP A 13 9.35 -16.94 -8.42
N MET A 14 8.31 -16.15 -8.15
CA MET A 14 7.51 -16.29 -6.92
C MET A 14 6.81 -17.66 -6.83
N ILE A 15 6.34 -18.21 -7.95
CA ILE A 15 5.76 -19.56 -7.99
C ILE A 15 6.82 -20.59 -7.60
N ILE A 16 8.00 -20.53 -8.23
CA ILE A 16 9.11 -21.45 -7.94
C ILE A 16 9.51 -21.37 -6.46
N GLN A 17 9.69 -20.16 -5.93
CA GLN A 17 10.04 -19.97 -4.53
C GLN A 17 8.97 -20.52 -3.59
N ARG A 18 7.69 -20.41 -3.95
CA ARG A 18 6.62 -20.90 -3.08
C ARG A 18 6.64 -22.43 -2.92
N TYR A 19 7.12 -23.17 -3.93
CA TYR A 19 7.34 -24.61 -3.84
C TYR A 19 8.54 -24.99 -2.98
N LEU A 20 9.57 -24.13 -2.91
CA LEU A 20 10.80 -24.39 -2.17
C LEU A 20 10.69 -24.02 -0.68
N VAL A 21 9.78 -23.10 -0.35
CA VAL A 21 9.67 -22.53 0.99
C VAL A 21 8.69 -23.34 1.85
N ALA A 22 9.08 -23.62 3.10
CA ALA A 22 8.24 -24.32 4.05
C ALA A 22 6.89 -23.61 4.27
N GLU A 23 5.83 -24.42 4.33
CA GLU A 23 4.49 -23.94 4.61
C GLU A 23 4.39 -23.28 5.99
N GLY A 24 3.54 -22.25 6.09
CA GLY A 24 3.32 -21.52 7.33
C GLY A 24 4.43 -20.53 7.73
N SER A 25 5.58 -20.51 7.04
CA SER A 25 6.60 -19.48 7.24
C SER A 25 6.10 -18.06 6.88
N ALA A 26 6.72 -17.03 7.46
CA ALA A 26 6.39 -15.65 7.12
C ALA A 26 6.57 -15.38 5.62
N PHE A 27 7.59 -15.98 5.02
CA PHE A 27 7.88 -15.81 3.60
C PHE A 27 6.87 -16.52 2.70
N SER A 28 6.43 -17.75 3.03
CA SER A 28 5.37 -18.41 2.26
C SER A 28 4.04 -17.65 2.33
N ARG A 29 3.70 -17.05 3.48
CA ARG A 29 2.53 -16.16 3.59
C ARG A 29 2.63 -14.93 2.69
N VAL A 30 3.80 -14.32 2.58
CA VAL A 30 4.02 -13.17 1.68
C VAL A 30 3.88 -13.58 0.22
N LEU A 31 4.44 -14.72 -0.17
CA LEU A 31 4.30 -15.27 -1.51
C LEU A 31 2.83 -15.58 -1.85
N ASP A 32 2.12 -16.27 -0.94
CA ASP A 32 0.70 -16.60 -1.10
C ASP A 32 -0.16 -15.36 -1.25
N TYR A 33 0.09 -14.34 -0.42
CA TYR A 33 -0.60 -13.05 -0.51
C TYR A 33 -0.34 -12.35 -1.85
N SER A 34 0.93 -12.32 -2.28
CA SER A 34 1.34 -11.63 -3.51
C SER A 34 0.78 -12.32 -4.75
N LEU A 35 0.85 -13.65 -4.82
CA LEU A 35 0.32 -14.46 -5.92
C LEU A 35 -1.21 -14.33 -6.04
N LYS A 36 -1.94 -14.34 -4.92
CA LYS A 36 -3.40 -14.12 -4.91
C LYS A 36 -3.81 -12.74 -5.45
N ARG A 37 -2.94 -11.74 -5.36
CA ARG A 37 -3.23 -10.35 -5.77
C ARG A 37 -2.60 -9.94 -7.10
N ARG A 38 -2.19 -10.90 -7.93
CA ARG A 38 -1.59 -10.66 -9.26
C ARG A 38 -2.36 -9.62 -10.09
N ALA A 39 -3.69 -9.75 -10.19
CA ALA A 39 -4.51 -8.83 -10.99
C ALA A 39 -4.40 -7.37 -10.50
N ALA A 40 -4.28 -7.15 -9.19
CA ALA A 40 -4.09 -5.81 -8.62
C ALA A 40 -2.68 -5.28 -8.89
N LEU A 41 -1.66 -6.14 -8.79
CA LEU A 41 -0.26 -5.80 -9.03
C LEU A 41 0.04 -5.47 -10.50
N LEU A 42 -0.74 -6.00 -11.44
CA LEU A 42 -0.55 -5.74 -12.87
C LEU A 42 -1.41 -4.59 -13.39
N ARG A 43 -2.34 -4.06 -12.60
CA ARG A 43 -3.33 -3.06 -13.05
C ARG A 43 -2.69 -1.75 -13.53
N TYR A 44 -1.49 -1.41 -13.06
CA TYR A 44 -0.73 -0.26 -13.57
C TYR A 44 -0.25 -0.45 -15.02
N LEU A 45 -0.16 -1.70 -15.50
CA LEU A 45 0.22 -2.00 -16.88
C LEU A 45 -0.93 -1.76 -17.87
N ASP A 46 -2.18 -1.77 -17.39
CA ASP A 46 -3.38 -1.60 -18.21
C ASP A 46 -3.69 -0.12 -18.49
N GLY A 47 -3.10 0.80 -17.73
CA GLY A 47 -3.24 2.23 -17.93
C GLY A 47 -2.31 3.05 -17.03
N GLY A 48 -1.65 4.06 -17.59
CA GLY A 48 -0.67 4.91 -16.88
C GLY A 48 -1.26 5.82 -15.80
N ALA A 49 -2.56 5.72 -15.50
CA ALA A 49 -3.22 6.47 -14.44
C ALA A 49 -2.94 5.91 -13.03
N VAL A 50 -2.49 4.65 -12.93
CA VAL A 50 -2.15 4.02 -11.64
C VAL A 50 -0.63 3.91 -11.55
N LEU A 51 -0.05 4.51 -10.51
CA LEU A 51 1.38 4.39 -10.22
C LEU A 51 1.70 2.98 -9.70
N VAL A 52 2.93 2.52 -9.98
CA VAL A 52 3.42 1.19 -9.54
C VAL A 52 3.57 1.12 -8.02
N ASP A 53 3.96 2.23 -7.40
CA ASP A 53 4.17 2.33 -5.97
C ASP A 53 3.01 3.08 -5.29
N ASN A 54 2.90 2.87 -3.99
CA ASN A 54 1.97 3.59 -3.14
C ASN A 54 2.67 4.71 -2.35
N ASN A 55 3.89 5.13 -2.73
CA ASN A 55 4.69 6.06 -1.93
C ASN A 55 3.93 7.36 -1.73
N TRP A 56 3.30 7.87 -2.78
CA TRP A 56 2.44 9.05 -2.69
C TRP A 56 1.34 8.85 -1.63
N ALA A 57 0.58 7.76 -1.70
CA ALA A 57 -0.48 7.49 -0.72
C ALA A 57 0.05 7.28 0.70
N ALA A 58 1.22 6.64 0.84
CA ALA A 58 1.87 6.42 2.13
C ALA A 58 2.33 7.75 2.74
N ASP A 59 2.91 8.64 1.94
CA ASP A 59 3.30 9.99 2.36
C ASP A 59 2.08 10.84 2.74
N GLN A 60 0.97 10.74 2.01
CA GLN A 60 -0.29 11.40 2.39
C GLN A 60 -0.84 10.91 3.74
N ILE A 61 -0.65 9.64 4.11
CA ILE A 61 -1.15 9.06 5.37
C ILE A 61 -0.14 9.22 6.52
N ARG A 62 1.16 9.38 6.22
CA ARG A 62 2.25 9.45 7.22
C ARG A 62 2.03 10.54 8.28
N PRO A 63 1.60 11.78 7.96
CA PRO A 63 1.30 12.80 8.98
C PRO A 63 0.20 12.37 9.96
N LEU A 64 -0.83 11.67 9.46
CA LEU A 64 -1.94 11.16 10.28
C LEU A 64 -1.45 10.06 11.23
N ALA A 65 -0.66 9.12 10.70
CA ALA A 65 -0.12 8.00 11.49
C ALA A 65 0.83 8.48 12.60
N LEU A 66 1.69 9.45 12.30
CA LEU A 66 2.62 10.06 13.27
C LEU A 66 1.88 10.91 14.30
N GLY A 67 0.86 11.67 13.87
CA GLY A 67 0.06 12.53 14.74
C GLY A 67 -0.83 11.77 15.72
N ARG A 68 -1.19 10.51 15.44
CA ARG A 68 -2.16 9.73 16.22
C ARG A 68 -1.82 9.60 17.72
N LYS A 69 -0.53 9.60 18.09
CA LYS A 69 -0.10 9.58 19.52
C LYS A 69 -0.17 10.95 20.20
N ASN A 70 -0.20 12.05 19.44
CA ASN A 70 -0.22 13.43 19.94
C ASN A 70 -1.63 14.05 19.95
N TRP A 71 -2.64 13.35 19.44
CA TRP A 71 -4.01 13.86 19.37
C TRP A 71 -4.78 13.65 20.68
N LEU A 72 -4.37 14.39 21.72
CA LEU A 72 -5.02 14.42 23.04
C LEU A 72 -6.50 14.85 23.00
N PHE A 73 -6.96 15.45 21.90
CA PHE A 73 -8.32 16.00 21.77
C PHE A 73 -9.30 15.12 20.97
N VAL A 74 -8.85 14.00 20.41
CA VAL A 74 -9.71 13.08 19.63
C VAL A 74 -10.34 12.04 20.57
N GLY A 75 -11.25 12.51 21.43
CA GLY A 75 -12.04 11.67 22.34
C GLY A 75 -13.55 11.69 22.06
N SER A 76 -14.00 12.55 21.14
CA SER A 76 -15.41 12.66 20.73
C SER A 76 -15.53 12.78 19.21
N LEU A 77 -16.67 12.33 18.65
CA LEU A 77 -16.97 12.41 17.22
C LEU A 77 -16.87 13.86 16.67
N ARG A 78 -17.30 14.85 17.46
CA ARG A 78 -17.23 16.28 17.09
C ARG A 78 -15.78 16.76 16.98
N SER A 79 -14.92 16.36 17.93
CA SER A 79 -13.50 16.72 17.89
C SER A 79 -12.77 16.04 16.72
N GLY A 80 -13.11 14.77 16.44
CA GLY A 80 -12.57 14.04 15.29
C GLY A 80 -12.89 14.71 13.94
N LYS A 81 -14.13 15.20 13.76
CA LYS A 81 -14.51 15.96 12.55
C LYS A 81 -13.71 17.25 12.38
N ARG A 82 -13.44 17.98 13.47
CA ARG A 82 -12.62 19.21 13.43
C ARG A 82 -11.15 18.91 13.12
N ALA A 83 -10.60 17.86 13.73
CA ALA A 83 -9.23 17.41 13.44
C ALA A 83 -9.07 17.01 11.97
N ALA A 84 -10.03 16.25 11.42
CA ALA A 84 -10.04 15.88 10.00
C ALA A 84 -10.09 17.10 9.07
N ALA A 85 -10.92 18.10 9.38
CA ALA A 85 -11.01 19.33 8.58
C ALA A 85 -9.68 20.12 8.56
N LEU A 86 -9.02 20.24 9.72
CA LEU A 86 -7.71 20.88 9.82
C LEU A 86 -6.62 20.12 9.06
N MET A 87 -6.62 18.78 9.14
CA MET A 87 -5.66 17.94 8.43
C MET A 87 -5.84 18.04 6.92
N LEU A 88 -7.09 18.02 6.43
CA LEU A 88 -7.39 18.25 5.02
C LEU A 88 -6.91 19.64 4.56
N LEU A 89 -7.17 20.69 5.35
CA LEU A 89 -6.72 22.05 5.02
C LEU A 89 -5.19 22.12 4.85
N ILE A 90 -4.43 21.56 5.79
CA ILE A 90 -2.96 21.53 5.73
C ILE A 90 -2.48 20.75 4.50
N GLN A 91 -3.13 19.63 4.19
CA GLN A 91 -2.76 18.76 3.08
C GLN A 91 -3.06 19.33 1.69
N PHE A 92 -4.00 20.27 1.57
CA PHE A 92 -4.28 20.99 0.33
C PHE A 92 -3.50 22.31 0.18
N LEU A 93 -2.84 22.77 1.24
CA LEU A 93 -2.03 24.00 1.26
C LEU A 93 -0.55 23.76 0.88
N TYR A 94 -0.14 22.50 0.70
CA TYR A 94 1.17 22.04 0.23
C TYR A 94 1.02 21.15 -1.00
#